data_AF-A0A291RU10-F1
#
_entry.id   AF-A0A291RU10-F1
#
_cell.length_a   1.000
_cell.length_b   1.000
_cell.length_c   1.000
_cell.angle_alpha   90.00
_cell.angle_beta   90.00
_cell.angle_gamma   90.00
#
_symmetry.space_group_name_H-M   'P 1'
#
loop_
_entity.id
_entity.type
_entity.pdbx_description
1 polymer ?
#
loop_
_entity_poly.entity_id
_entity_poly.type
_entity_poly.pdbx_seq_one_letter_code
_entity_poly.pdbx_strand_id
1 'polypeptide(L)'
;MGDTLHVGDELGLGQSLQGGAYTLTLQDDGNLVLSEPDGVVWATNTHEQGVQRAVLQEDGNFVLYKDDGAVWATDTNGKDADRLVVQPDRNVVLYGKDGSPLWASDTHTDTPIAAEEPAAAPVAEEVPPPPPPAPEPRTYTVESGDTLWAVAERFYGDGNRYRDIAAASGIDNPDVVNVGQVLTIP
;
A
#
# COMPACT_ATOMS: atom_id res chain seq x y z
N MET A 1 5.23 -0.74 0.82
CA MET A 1 6.62 -0.58 1.28
C MET A 1 6.91 0.91 1.32
N GLY A 2 7.58 1.39 2.37
CA GLY A 2 8.11 2.75 2.39
C GLY A 2 9.50 2.81 1.77
N ASP A 3 9.99 4.00 1.49
CA ASP A 3 11.37 4.28 1.07
C ASP A 3 12.30 4.54 2.26
N THR A 4 11.73 4.67 3.46
CA THR A 4 12.39 5.21 4.64
C THR A 4 12.30 4.22 5.81
N LEU A 5 13.42 4.08 6.53
CA LEU A 5 13.51 3.40 7.82
C LEU A 5 13.89 4.44 8.89
N HIS A 6 13.09 4.58 9.94
CA HIS A 6 13.35 5.55 11.00
C HIS A 6 14.18 4.94 12.14
N VAL A 7 14.77 5.81 12.97
CA VAL A 7 15.39 5.38 14.22
C VAL A 7 14.40 4.56 15.05
N GLY A 8 14.87 3.41 15.54
CA GLY A 8 14.08 2.42 16.28
C GLY A 8 13.48 1.33 15.39
N ASP A 9 13.42 1.53 14.08
CA ASP A 9 12.91 0.54 13.13
C ASP A 9 13.98 -0.47 12.72
N GLU A 10 13.51 -1.62 12.21
CA GLU A 10 14.35 -2.67 11.66
C GLU A 10 13.78 -3.28 10.37
N LEU A 11 14.68 -3.84 9.57
CA LEU A 11 14.37 -4.76 8.48
C LEU A 11 14.80 -6.16 8.89
N GLY A 12 13.88 -7.10 8.88
CA GLY A 12 14.15 -8.54 8.92
C GLY A 12 14.41 -9.12 7.53
N LEU A 13 14.75 -10.42 7.51
CA LEU A 13 14.94 -11.18 6.27
C LEU A 13 13.71 -11.08 5.34
N GLY A 14 13.97 -10.86 4.06
CA GLY A 14 12.98 -10.68 3.00
C GLY A 14 12.28 -9.32 3.00
N GLN A 15 12.52 -8.45 3.99
CA GLN A 15 11.95 -7.12 4.03
C GLN A 15 12.79 -6.12 3.23
N SER A 16 12.11 -5.10 2.71
CA SER A 16 12.75 -4.09 1.87
C SER A 16 12.17 -2.70 2.04
N LEU A 17 13.00 -1.72 1.66
CA LEU A 17 12.63 -0.35 1.39
C LEU A 17 12.65 -0.12 -0.11
N GLN A 18 11.72 0.69 -0.62
CA GLN A 18 11.62 0.98 -2.04
C GLN A 18 11.55 2.47 -2.31
N GLY A 19 12.56 2.99 -3.01
CA GLY A 19 12.65 4.38 -3.46
C GLY A 19 12.64 4.43 -4.98
N GLY A 20 11.49 4.76 -5.57
CA GLY A 20 11.31 4.72 -7.02
C GLY A 20 11.51 3.32 -7.61
N ALA A 21 12.39 3.17 -8.60
CA ALA A 21 12.73 1.89 -9.21
C ALA A 21 13.71 1.03 -8.37
N TYR A 22 14.25 1.57 -7.28
CA TYR A 22 15.32 0.94 -6.52
C TYR A 22 14.80 0.34 -5.23
N THR A 23 15.34 -0.83 -4.90
CA THR A 23 14.91 -1.59 -3.72
C THR A 23 16.12 -1.97 -2.90
N LEU A 24 16.07 -1.64 -1.61
CA LEU A 24 17.04 -2.09 -0.61
C LEU A 24 16.42 -3.25 0.17
N THR A 25 16.95 -4.47 0.02
CA THR A 25 16.39 -5.68 0.63
C THR A 25 17.42 -6.34 1.53
N LEU A 26 17.02 -6.71 2.74
CA LEU A 26 17.78 -7.69 3.54
C LEU A 26 17.37 -9.08 3.06
N GLN A 27 18.20 -9.70 2.22
CA GLN A 27 17.90 -10.99 1.59
C GLN A 27 17.96 -12.15 2.60
N ASP A 28 17.31 -13.27 2.28
CA ASP A 28 17.26 -14.47 3.14
C ASP A 28 18.64 -15.09 3.43
N ASP A 29 19.65 -14.81 2.60
CA ASP A 29 21.04 -15.22 2.82
C ASP A 29 21.79 -14.32 3.81
N GLY A 30 21.15 -13.27 4.32
CA GLY A 30 21.71 -12.30 5.25
C GLY A 30 22.44 -11.13 4.58
N ASN A 31 22.39 -11.03 3.24
CA ASN A 31 23.01 -9.92 2.53
C ASN A 31 22.03 -8.74 2.42
N LEU A 32 22.45 -7.54 2.87
CA LEU A 32 21.70 -6.32 2.57
C LEU A 32 22.15 -5.81 1.19
N VAL A 33 21.20 -5.73 0.26
CA VAL A 33 21.43 -5.48 -1.16
C VAL A 33 20.56 -4.34 -1.66
N LEU A 34 21.19 -3.37 -2.32
CA LEU A 34 20.52 -2.39 -3.16
C LEU A 34 20.48 -2.92 -4.59
N SER A 35 19.29 -3.02 -5.16
CA SER A 35 19.06 -3.45 -6.54
C SER A 35 18.25 -2.43 -7.33
N GLU A 36 18.52 -2.40 -8.63
CA GLU A 36 17.66 -1.85 -9.66
C GLU A 36 16.92 -3.01 -10.38
N PRO A 37 15.94 -2.74 -11.25
CA PRO A 37 15.14 -3.82 -11.88
C PRO A 37 15.98 -4.87 -12.62
N ASP A 38 17.10 -4.44 -13.20
CA ASP A 38 17.96 -5.28 -14.03
C ASP A 38 19.15 -5.89 -13.26
N GLY A 39 19.34 -5.58 -11.98
CA GLY A 39 20.46 -6.16 -11.23
C GLY A 39 20.80 -5.54 -9.88
N VAL A 40 21.87 -6.07 -9.30
CA VAL A 40 22.43 -5.62 -8.03
C VAL A 40 23.39 -4.45 -8.26
N VAL A 41 23.19 -3.38 -7.51
CA VAL A 41 23.98 -2.14 -7.58
C VAL A 41 25.03 -2.12 -6.48
N TRP A 42 24.64 -2.50 -5.26
CA TRP A 42 25.52 -2.50 -4.10
C TRP A 42 25.08 -3.56 -3.09
N ALA A 43 26.04 -4.07 -2.32
CA ALA A 43 25.77 -5.02 -1.25
C ALA A 43 26.76 -4.82 -0.09
N THR A 44 26.28 -5.17 1.11
CA THR A 44 27.12 -5.27 2.33
C THR A 44 28.08 -6.45 2.29
N ASN A 45 27.85 -7.43 1.42
CA ASN A 45 28.61 -8.67 1.29
C ASN A 45 28.56 -9.53 2.57
N THR A 46 27.43 -9.50 3.27
CA THR A 46 27.19 -10.29 4.50
C THR A 46 26.46 -11.61 4.25
N HIS A 47 26.36 -12.04 2.99
CA HIS A 47 25.80 -13.34 2.63
C HIS A 47 26.49 -14.46 3.43
N GLU A 48 25.69 -15.41 3.90
CA GLU A 48 26.11 -16.60 4.67
C GLU A 48 26.80 -16.28 6.01
N GLN A 49 26.80 -15.02 6.47
CA GLN A 49 27.37 -14.64 7.77
C GLN A 49 26.35 -14.73 8.93
N GLY A 50 25.13 -15.19 8.64
CA GLY A 50 24.07 -15.40 9.62
C GLY A 50 23.35 -14.12 10.07
N VAL A 51 23.46 -13.04 9.29
CA VAL A 51 22.69 -11.80 9.53
C VAL A 51 21.20 -12.11 9.39
N GLN A 52 20.39 -11.57 10.30
CA GLN A 52 18.94 -11.80 10.36
C GLN A 52 18.14 -10.51 10.42
N ARG A 53 18.75 -9.40 10.85
CA ARG A 53 18.11 -8.09 10.92
C ARG A 53 19.09 -6.96 10.66
N ALA A 54 18.58 -5.87 10.12
CA ALA A 54 19.27 -4.59 9.99
C ALA A 54 18.47 -3.54 10.75
N VAL A 55 19.11 -2.87 11.72
CA VAL A 55 18.44 -1.99 12.68
C VAL A 55 19.02 -0.59 12.55
N LEU A 56 18.17 0.43 12.44
CA LEU A 56 18.59 1.82 12.66
C LEU A 56 18.39 2.15 14.14
N GLN A 57 19.50 2.20 14.87
CA GLN A 57 19.49 2.25 16.33
C GLN A 57 19.25 3.67 16.86
N GLU A 58 18.79 3.76 18.11
CA GLU A 58 18.57 5.02 18.85
C GLU A 58 19.84 5.87 19.00
N ASP A 59 21.02 5.26 18.96
CA ASP A 59 22.30 5.97 18.97
C ASP A 59 22.68 6.56 17.59
N GLY A 60 21.88 6.30 16.57
CA GLY A 60 22.07 6.78 15.20
C GLY A 60 22.97 5.89 14.33
N ASN A 61 23.32 4.69 14.79
CA ASN A 61 24.05 3.72 13.98
C ASN A 61 23.10 2.81 13.21
N PHE A 62 23.37 2.54 11.94
CA PHE A 62 22.66 1.51 11.18
C PHE A 62 23.49 0.24 11.14
N VAL A 63 22.96 -0.86 11.67
CA VAL A 63 23.75 -2.06 11.99
C VAL A 63 23.06 -3.34 11.56
N LEU A 64 23.79 -4.24 10.90
CA LEU A 64 23.37 -5.59 10.59
C LEU A 64 23.77 -6.53 11.72
N TYR A 65 22.81 -7.31 12.22
CA TYR A 65 22.98 -8.23 13.34
C TYR A 65 22.74 -9.67 12.92
N LYS A 66 23.59 -10.55 13.48
CA LYS A 66 23.32 -11.98 13.71
C LYS A 66 22.98 -12.20 15.19
N ASP A 67 22.64 -13.43 15.56
CA ASP A 67 22.33 -13.79 16.96
C ASP A 67 23.43 -13.40 17.96
N ASP A 68 24.70 -13.56 17.55
CA ASP A 68 25.87 -13.36 18.40
C ASP A 68 26.49 -11.94 18.29
N GLY A 69 25.86 -11.02 17.56
CA GLY A 69 26.30 -9.62 17.52
C GLY A 69 26.29 -8.96 16.14
N ALA A 70 26.95 -7.81 16.05
CA ALA A 70 27.00 -7.00 14.84
C ALA A 70 27.97 -7.60 13.80
N VAL A 71 27.59 -7.53 12.53
CA VAL A 71 28.39 -8.00 11.39
C VAL A 71 28.87 -6.83 10.55
N TRP A 72 28.03 -5.80 10.37
CA TRP A 72 28.33 -4.61 9.59
C TRP A 72 27.65 -3.40 10.22
N ALA A 73 28.25 -2.22 10.11
CA ALA A 73 27.68 -0.96 10.59
C ALA A 73 28.07 0.23 9.71
N THR A 74 27.29 1.30 9.75
CA THR A 74 27.62 2.59 9.12
C THR A 74 28.64 3.43 9.90
N ASP A 75 28.97 3.03 11.13
CA ASP A 75 29.85 3.75 12.06
C ASP A 75 29.40 5.20 12.34
N THR A 76 28.08 5.40 12.41
CA THR A 76 27.43 6.72 12.63
C THR A 76 26.88 6.89 14.04
N ASN A 77 27.33 6.08 14.99
CA ASN A 77 26.93 6.18 16.38
C ASN A 77 27.24 7.58 16.97
N GLY A 78 26.28 8.15 17.68
CA GLY A 78 26.37 9.48 18.29
C GLY A 78 26.26 10.65 17.31
N LYS A 79 25.79 10.42 16.07
CA LYS A 79 25.68 11.45 15.02
C LYS A 79 24.26 12.03 14.86
N ASP A 80 23.36 11.78 15.82
CA ASP A 80 21.96 12.26 15.77
C ASP A 80 21.23 11.87 14.47
N ALA A 81 21.44 10.63 14.01
CA ALA A 81 20.70 10.10 12.87
C ALA A 81 19.19 10.09 13.16
N ASP A 82 18.41 10.13 12.09
CA ASP A 82 16.94 10.21 12.11
C ASP A 82 16.32 9.13 11.23
N ARG A 83 16.85 8.95 10.02
CA ARG A 83 16.27 8.03 9.03
C ARG A 83 17.26 7.60 7.95
N LEU A 84 17.12 6.36 7.50
CA LEU A 84 17.75 5.83 6.30
C LEU A 84 16.74 5.90 5.14
N VAL A 85 17.13 6.44 3.99
CA VAL A 85 16.24 6.66 2.85
C VAL A 85 16.83 6.05 1.59
N VAL A 86 16.03 5.27 0.85
CA VAL A 86 16.31 4.88 -0.53
C VAL A 86 15.81 5.98 -1.46
N GLN A 87 16.71 6.59 -2.20
CA GLN A 87 16.41 7.80 -2.97
C GLN A 87 16.10 7.50 -4.44
N PRO A 88 15.32 8.36 -5.11
CA PRO A 88 15.03 8.21 -6.55
C PRO A 88 16.23 8.38 -7.47
N ASP A 89 17.41 8.76 -6.95
CA ASP A 89 18.67 8.84 -7.69
C ASP A 89 19.54 7.58 -7.53
N ARG A 90 18.98 6.50 -6.94
CA ARG A 90 19.65 5.23 -6.59
C ARG A 90 20.56 5.30 -5.37
N ASN A 91 20.63 6.42 -4.67
CA ASN A 91 21.43 6.50 -3.46
C ASN A 91 20.66 5.95 -2.25
N VAL A 92 21.40 5.40 -1.28
CA VAL A 92 20.87 5.11 0.05
C VAL A 92 21.60 6.01 1.03
N VAL A 93 20.86 6.86 1.73
CA VAL A 93 21.45 7.91 2.58
C VAL A 93 20.88 7.84 3.98
N LEU A 94 21.77 7.88 4.97
CA LEU A 94 21.42 8.07 6.37
C LEU A 94 21.44 9.57 6.67
N TYR A 95 20.29 10.10 7.06
CA TYR A 95 20.12 11.51 7.39
C TYR A 95 20.10 11.75 8.89
N GLY A 96 20.71 12.85 9.31
CA GLY A 96 20.57 13.42 10.65
C GLY A 96 19.22 14.11 10.85
N LYS A 97 18.87 14.39 12.11
CA LYS A 97 17.67 15.14 12.50
C LYS A 97 17.61 16.56 11.89
N ASP A 98 18.77 17.12 11.56
CA ASP A 98 18.91 18.41 10.88
C ASP A 98 18.81 18.32 9.35
N GLY A 99 18.64 17.10 8.80
CA GLY A 99 18.60 16.83 7.37
C GLY A 99 19.97 16.72 6.70
N SER A 100 21.07 16.76 7.45
CA SER A 100 22.42 16.55 6.89
C SER A 100 22.67 15.07 6.56
N PRO A 101 23.40 14.75 5.47
CA PRO A 101 23.80 13.38 5.18
C PRO A 101 24.94 12.96 6.12
N LEU A 102 24.74 11.86 6.85
CA LEU A 102 25.71 11.28 7.78
C LEU A 102 26.50 10.13 7.16
N TRP A 103 25.86 9.38 6.27
CA TRP A 103 26.44 8.28 5.50
C TRP A 103 25.68 8.11 4.19
N ALA A 104 26.35 7.63 3.15
CA ALA A 104 25.73 7.29 1.87
C ALA A 104 26.36 6.01 1.29
N SER A 105 25.60 5.28 0.47
CA SER A 105 26.13 4.16 -0.31
C SER A 105 26.98 4.60 -1.51
N ASP A 106 26.95 5.90 -1.83
CA ASP A 106 27.63 6.51 -2.99
C ASP A 106 27.22 5.87 -4.34
N THR A 107 25.97 5.40 -4.43
CA THR A 107 25.42 4.71 -5.60
C THR A 107 24.58 5.59 -6.52
N HIS A 108 24.54 6.90 -6.21
CA HIS A 108 23.79 7.90 -6.98
C HIS A 108 24.14 7.84 -8.48
N THR A 109 23.15 8.13 -9.32
CA THR A 109 23.31 8.19 -10.77
C THR A 109 22.63 9.43 -11.34
N ASP A 110 23.28 10.06 -12.33
CA ASP A 110 22.72 11.18 -13.08
C ASP A 110 21.60 10.77 -14.04
N THR A 111 21.45 9.47 -14.29
CA THR A 111 20.42 8.90 -15.16
C THR A 111 19.58 7.88 -14.39
N PRO A 112 18.78 8.33 -13.41
CA PRO A 112 17.97 7.40 -12.66
C PRO A 112 16.90 6.77 -13.55
N ILE A 113 16.66 5.49 -13.33
CA ILE A 113 15.49 4.81 -13.85
C ILE A 113 14.29 5.50 -13.21
N ALA A 114 13.48 6.15 -14.04
CA ALA A 114 12.20 6.65 -13.61
C ALA A 114 11.46 5.47 -13.01
N ALA A 115 11.04 5.60 -11.74
CA ALA A 115 10.07 4.68 -11.19
C ALA A 115 8.96 4.55 -12.23
N GLU A 116 8.48 3.34 -12.50
CA GLU A 116 7.14 3.22 -13.02
C GLU A 116 6.23 3.81 -11.94
N GLU A 117 6.08 5.14 -11.96
CA GLU A 117 4.85 5.78 -11.57
C GLU A 117 3.81 4.93 -12.27
N PRO A 118 2.84 4.32 -11.54
CA PRO A 118 1.82 3.53 -12.20
C PRO A 118 1.33 4.45 -13.29
N ALA A 119 1.63 4.08 -14.56
CA ALA A 119 1.48 5.01 -15.66
C ALA A 119 0.11 5.61 -15.42
N ALA A 120 0.04 6.92 -15.19
CA ALA A 120 -1.24 7.59 -15.14
C ALA A 120 -1.93 7.06 -16.39
N ALA A 121 -2.95 6.21 -16.19
CA ALA A 121 -3.56 5.45 -17.28
C ALA A 121 -3.74 6.47 -18.39
N PRO A 122 -3.18 6.20 -19.59
CA PRO A 122 -2.72 7.22 -20.53
C PRO A 122 -3.71 8.36 -20.53
N VAL A 123 -3.28 9.56 -20.11
CA VAL A 123 -4.12 10.76 -19.90
C VAL A 123 -5.42 10.61 -20.69
N ALA A 124 -6.45 10.08 -20.02
CA ALA A 124 -7.78 10.33 -20.51
C ALA A 124 -7.83 11.85 -20.52
N GLU A 125 -8.19 12.46 -21.66
CA GLU A 125 -8.91 13.73 -21.59
C GLU A 125 -9.79 13.65 -20.34
N GLU A 126 -9.72 14.65 -19.45
CA GLU A 126 -10.58 14.69 -18.26
C GLU A 126 -12.04 14.53 -18.72
N VAL A 127 -12.50 13.28 -18.82
CA VAL A 127 -13.89 12.97 -18.67
C VAL A 127 -14.17 13.47 -17.26
N PRO A 128 -15.14 14.40 -17.09
CA PRO A 128 -15.48 14.92 -15.78
C PRO A 128 -15.59 13.73 -14.81
N PRO A 129 -15.20 13.91 -13.53
CA PRO A 129 -15.21 12.81 -12.57
C PRO A 129 -16.52 12.06 -12.73
N PRO A 130 -16.51 10.71 -12.80
CA PRO A 130 -17.75 9.96 -12.91
C PRO A 130 -18.67 10.49 -11.81
N PRO A 131 -19.96 10.75 -12.12
CA PRO A 131 -20.89 11.19 -11.09
C PRO A 131 -20.74 10.22 -9.90
N PRO A 132 -20.89 10.71 -8.66
CA PRO A 132 -20.79 9.85 -7.48
C PRO A 132 -21.57 8.55 -7.74
N PRO A 133 -21.06 7.38 -7.30
CA PRO A 133 -21.72 6.11 -7.61
C PRO A 133 -23.20 6.28 -7.33
N ALA A 134 -24.02 6.09 -8.38
CA ALA A 134 -25.47 6.08 -8.21
C ALA A 134 -25.75 5.08 -7.08
N PRO A 135 -26.70 5.38 -6.16
CA PRO A 135 -27.00 4.47 -5.06
C PRO A 135 -27.18 3.08 -5.66
N GLU A 136 -26.35 2.12 -5.24
CA GLU A 136 -26.44 0.77 -5.75
C GLU A 136 -27.87 0.29 -5.50
N PRO A 137 -28.58 -0.22 -6.53
CA PRO A 137 -29.96 -0.65 -6.38
C PRO A 137 -29.99 -1.69 -5.26
N ARG A 138 -30.61 -1.33 -4.14
CA ARG A 138 -30.73 -2.26 -3.02
C ARG A 138 -31.71 -3.33 -3.46
N THR A 139 -31.28 -4.57 -3.53
CA THR A 139 -32.17 -5.67 -3.88
C THR A 139 -32.73 -6.30 -2.61
N TYR A 140 -34.03 -6.59 -2.61
CA TYR A 140 -34.72 -7.27 -1.50
C TYR A 140 -35.40 -8.53 -2.00
N THR A 141 -35.17 -9.65 -1.33
CA THR A 141 -35.86 -10.91 -1.64
C THR A 141 -37.13 -11.00 -0.81
N VAL A 142 -38.28 -11.13 -1.47
CA VAL A 142 -39.60 -11.15 -0.83
C VAL A 142 -39.72 -12.37 0.07
N GLU A 143 -40.04 -12.16 1.35
CA GLU A 143 -40.26 -13.24 2.30
C GLU A 143 -41.76 -13.62 2.36
N SER A 144 -42.06 -14.77 2.98
CA SER A 144 -43.44 -15.24 3.08
C SER A 144 -44.30 -14.30 3.90
N GLY A 145 -45.26 -13.66 3.24
CA GLY A 145 -46.18 -12.68 3.86
C GLY A 145 -45.82 -11.22 3.56
N ASP A 146 -44.73 -10.95 2.84
CA ASP A 146 -44.40 -9.60 2.38
C ASP A 146 -45.31 -9.17 1.22
N THR A 147 -45.62 -7.87 1.19
CA THR A 147 -46.26 -7.19 0.06
C THR A 147 -45.35 -6.06 -0.41
N LEU A 148 -45.46 -5.61 -1.67
CA LEU A 148 -44.68 -4.45 -2.12
C LEU A 148 -44.90 -3.22 -1.24
N TRP A 149 -46.10 -3.08 -0.67
CA TRP A 149 -46.42 -2.02 0.28
C TRP A 149 -45.58 -2.11 1.56
N ALA A 150 -45.52 -3.28 2.18
CA ALA A 150 -44.72 -3.49 3.39
C ALA A 150 -43.21 -3.31 3.13
N VAL A 151 -42.74 -3.75 1.96
CA VAL A 151 -41.35 -3.54 1.52
C VAL A 151 -41.09 -2.05 1.29
N ALA A 152 -41.98 -1.34 0.62
CA ALA A 152 -41.87 0.10 0.41
C ALA A 152 -41.85 0.90 1.72
N GLU A 153 -42.72 0.57 2.65
CA GLU A 153 -42.73 1.17 3.99
C GLU A 153 -41.43 0.87 4.75
N ARG A 154 -40.90 -0.34 4.62
CA ARG A 154 -39.63 -0.72 5.27
C ARG A 154 -38.42 0.05 4.75
N PHE A 155 -38.31 0.23 3.44
CA PHE A 155 -37.14 0.86 2.82
C PHE A 155 -37.25 2.37 2.65
N TYR A 156 -38.46 2.89 2.41
CA TYR A 156 -38.71 4.32 2.20
C TYR A 156 -39.46 4.99 3.35
N GLY A 157 -40.03 4.23 4.30
CA GLY A 157 -40.91 4.78 5.33
C GLY A 157 -42.30 5.17 4.82
N ASP A 158 -42.59 4.93 3.53
CA ASP A 158 -43.86 5.26 2.87
C ASP A 158 -44.28 4.10 1.97
N GLY A 159 -45.33 3.39 2.39
CA GLY A 159 -45.87 2.27 1.64
C GLY A 159 -46.33 2.64 0.23
N ASN A 160 -46.69 3.91 -0.05
CA ASN A 160 -47.12 4.36 -1.38
C ASN A 160 -46.02 4.26 -2.46
N ARG A 161 -44.76 4.13 -2.04
CA ARG A 161 -43.59 3.96 -2.93
C ARG A 161 -43.51 2.56 -3.54
N TYR A 162 -44.45 1.67 -3.21
CA TYR A 162 -44.52 0.31 -3.78
C TYR A 162 -44.60 0.28 -5.32
N ARG A 163 -45.21 1.31 -5.92
CA ARG A 163 -45.32 1.43 -7.39
C ARG A 163 -43.97 1.68 -8.05
N ASP A 164 -43.08 2.41 -7.37
CA ASP A 164 -41.72 2.67 -7.84
C ASP A 164 -40.90 1.38 -7.80
N ILE A 165 -41.06 0.58 -6.74
CA ILE A 165 -40.46 -0.76 -6.63
C ILE A 165 -41.00 -1.69 -7.72
N ALA A 166 -42.33 -1.71 -7.95
CA ALA A 166 -42.95 -2.52 -8.99
C ALA A 166 -42.40 -2.17 -10.37
N ALA A 167 -42.33 -0.88 -10.70
CA ALA A 167 -41.80 -0.39 -11.96
C ALA A 167 -40.31 -0.74 -12.14
N ALA A 168 -39.49 -0.55 -11.10
CA ALA A 168 -38.06 -0.86 -11.14
C ALA A 168 -37.77 -2.37 -11.18
N SER A 169 -38.67 -3.19 -10.64
CA SER A 169 -38.56 -4.66 -10.64
C SER A 169 -39.28 -5.30 -11.84
N GLY A 170 -39.94 -4.52 -12.69
CA GLY A 170 -40.69 -5.00 -13.85
C GLY A 170 -41.93 -5.84 -13.50
N ILE A 171 -42.62 -5.51 -12.41
CA ILE A 171 -43.80 -6.23 -11.92
C ILE A 171 -45.07 -5.61 -12.50
N ASP A 172 -45.76 -6.33 -13.38
CA ASP A 172 -46.99 -5.87 -14.02
C ASP A 172 -48.16 -5.73 -13.04
N ASN A 173 -48.25 -6.62 -12.05
CA ASN A 173 -49.29 -6.56 -11.02
C ASN A 173 -48.68 -6.44 -9.61
N PRO A 174 -48.68 -5.24 -9.00
CA PRO A 174 -48.03 -5.00 -7.71
C PRO A 174 -48.70 -5.71 -6.52
N ASP A 175 -49.94 -6.17 -6.68
CA ASP A 175 -50.66 -6.95 -5.65
C ASP A 175 -50.27 -8.43 -5.66
N VAL A 176 -49.48 -8.88 -6.65
CA VAL A 176 -49.07 -10.28 -6.82
C VAL A 176 -47.54 -10.35 -6.82
N VAL A 177 -46.95 -10.55 -5.64
CA VAL A 177 -45.51 -10.79 -5.48
C VAL A 177 -45.30 -12.19 -4.94
N ASN A 178 -44.36 -12.92 -5.55
CA ASN A 178 -44.04 -14.28 -5.11
C ASN A 178 -42.91 -14.27 -4.08
N VAL A 179 -43.02 -15.16 -3.09
CA VAL A 179 -41.95 -15.39 -2.12
C VAL A 179 -40.70 -15.88 -2.85
N GLY A 180 -39.54 -15.29 -2.51
CA GLY A 180 -38.26 -15.53 -3.18
C GLY A 180 -37.99 -14.64 -4.39
N GLN A 181 -38.95 -13.78 -4.77
CA GLN A 181 -38.77 -12.82 -5.85
C GLN A 181 -37.86 -11.68 -5.42
N VAL A 182 -36.85 -11.37 -6.25
CA VAL A 182 -35.93 -10.27 -6.00
C VAL A 182 -36.53 -8.96 -6.53
N LEU A 183 -36.69 -8.00 -5.64
CA LEU A 183 -37.17 -6.65 -5.93
C LEU A 183 -36.00 -5.69 -5.99
N THR A 184 -36.02 -4.82 -6.99
CA THR A 184 -35.13 -3.67 -7.10
C THR A 184 -35.75 -2.52 -6.32
N ILE A 185 -35.01 -1.98 -5.34
CA ILE A 185 -35.37 -0.79 -4.57
C ILE A 185 -34.55 0.40 -5.11
N PRO A 186 -35.17 1.30 -5.88
CA PRO A 186 -34.53 2.52 -6.40
C PRO A 186 -33.98 3.50 -5.37
#